data_AF-A0A970WIN9-F1
#
_entry.id   AF-A0A970WIN9-F1
#
_cell.length_a   1.000
_cell.length_b   1.000
_cell.length_c   1.000
_cell.angle_alpha   90.00
_cell.angle_beta   90.00
_cell.angle_gamma   90.00
#
_symmetry.space_group_name_H-M   'P 1'
#
loop_
_entity.id
_entity.type
_entity.pdbx_description
1 polymer ?
#
loop_
_entity_poly.entity_id
_entity_poly.type
_entity_poly.pdbx_seq_one_letter_code
_entity_poly.pdbx_strand_id
1 'polypeptide(L)' 'MGRFLTTREVGDIYQEPEWRIRRIVDRLEPPVSRFGQKRMIPADRLGEIAERLREKADAS' A
#
# COMPACT_ATOMS: atom_id res chain seq x y z
N MET A 1 -15.53 11.86 -3.77
CA MET A 1 -15.45 10.73 -2.84
C MET A 1 -14.29 9.86 -3.31
N GLY A 2 -13.17 9.82 -2.58
CA GLY A 2 -11.97 9.12 -3.02
C GLY A 2 -12.17 7.61 -3.04
N ARG A 3 -11.58 6.92 -4.02
CA ARG A 3 -11.56 5.45 -4.06
C ARG A 3 -10.57 4.94 -3.02
N PHE A 4 -11.01 4.03 -2.17
CA PHE A 4 -10.14 3.32 -1.24
C PHE A 4 -9.90 1.90 -1.72
N LEU A 5 -8.70 1.41 -1.47
CA LEU A 5 -8.24 0.08 -1.85
C LEU A 5 -7.76 -0.66 -0.61
N THR A 6 -7.96 -1.97 -0.60
CA THR A 6 -7.39 -2.86 0.40
C THR A 6 -5.95 -3.22 0.07
N THR A 7 -5.20 -3.72 1.06
CA THR A 7 -3.84 -4.25 0.85
C THR A 7 -3.80 -5.34 -0.22
N ARG A 8 -4.86 -6.15 -0.33
CA ARG A 8 -5.03 -7.15 -1.38
C ARG A 8 -5.14 -6.52 -2.76
N GLU A 9 -6.08 -5.59 -2.96
CA GLU A 9 -6.27 -4.93 -4.26
C GLU A 9 -5.01 -4.18 -4.73
N VAL A 10 -4.30 -3.54 -3.80
CA VAL A 10 -3.03 -2.88 -4.12
C VAL A 10 -1.94 -3.90 -4.48
N GLY A 11 -1.92 -5.06 -3.81
CA GLY A 11 -1.03 -6.17 -4.18
C GLY A 11 -1.32 -6.69 -5.59
N ASP A 12 -2.60 -6.85 -5.94
CA ASP A 12 -3.02 -7.26 -7.29
C ASP A 12 -2.59 -6.25 -8.37
N ILE A 13 -2.69 -4.94 -8.09
CA ILE A 13 -2.26 -3.86 -9.00
C ILE A 13 -0.75 -3.91 -9.25
N TYR A 14 0.05 -4.10 -8.21
CA TYR A 14 1.51 -4.08 -8.30
C TYR A 14 2.14 -5.45 -8.53
N GLN A 15 1.33 -6.51 -8.63
CA GLN A 15 1.78 -7.91 -8.69
C GLN A 15 2.71 -8.27 -7.51
N GLU A 16 2.40 -7.76 -6.33
CA GLU A 16 3.18 -7.94 -5.10
C GLU A 16 2.35 -8.67 -4.05
N PRO A 17 2.98 -9.52 -3.20
CA PRO A 17 2.26 -10.25 -2.19
C PRO A 17 1.71 -9.30 -1.12
N GLU A 18 0.51 -9.58 -0.64
CA GLU A 18 -0.23 -8.70 0.29
C GLU A 18 0.58 -8.34 1.55
N TRP A 19 1.38 -9.27 2.08
CA TRP A 19 2.21 -9.02 3.27
C TRP A 19 3.25 -7.91 3.03
N ARG A 20 3.75 -7.76 1.79
CA ARG A 20 4.72 -6.72 1.43
C ARG A 20 4.04 -5.37 1.38
N ILE A 21 2.87 -5.29 0.73
CA ILE A 21 2.05 -4.07 0.72
C ILE A 21 1.67 -3.67 2.15
N ARG A 22 1.24 -4.62 2.97
CA ARG A 22 0.93 -4.37 4.38
C ARG A 22 2.10 -3.76 5.14
N ARG A 23 3.33 -4.27 4.95
CA ARG A 23 4.53 -3.72 5.59
C ARG A 23 4.84 -2.29 5.15
N ILE A 24 4.62 -1.96 3.89
CA ILE A 24 4.81 -0.59 3.37
C ILE A 24 3.75 0.33 3.98
N VAL A 25 2.49 -0.07 3.88
CA VAL A 25 1.33 0.70 4.36
C VAL A 25 1.39 0.95 5.87
N ASP A 26 1.88 -0.01 6.65
CA ASP A 26 2.08 0.15 8.10
C ASP A 26 3.19 1.17 8.46
N ARG A 27 4.02 1.59 7.50
CA ARG A 27 5.09 2.59 7.66
C ARG A 27 4.80 3.92 6.94
N LEU A 28 3.55 4.10 6.51
CA LEU A 28 3.12 5.32 5.85
C LEU A 28 2.74 6.38 6.87
N GLU A 29 3.17 7.61 6.63
CA GLU A 29 2.81 8.79 7.42
C GLU A 29 2.12 9.82 6.51
N PRO A 30 0.91 10.31 6.87
CA PRO A 30 0.08 9.91 8.01
C PRO A 30 -0.39 8.45 7.91
N PRO A 31 -0.78 7.79 9.01
CA PRO A 31 -1.27 6.40 8.94
C PRO A 31 -2.56 6.32 8.11
N VAL A 32 -2.72 5.24 7.35
CA VAL A 32 -3.97 4.99 6.62
C VAL A 32 -5.10 4.63 7.58
N SER A 33 -6.32 5.05 7.24
CA SER A 33 -7.51 4.69 7.99
C SER A 33 -7.75 3.17 7.96
N ARG A 34 -8.44 2.67 8.97
CA ARG A 34 -8.84 1.26 9.08
C ARG A 34 -10.35 1.14 9.18
N PHE A 35 -10.90 0.12 8.53
CA PHE A 35 -12.29 -0.29 8.68
C PHE A 35 -12.31 -1.74 9.17
N GLY A 36 -12.50 -1.91 10.48
CA GLY A 36 -12.25 -3.18 11.15
C GLY A 36 -10.79 -3.63 10.96
N GLN A 37 -10.61 -4.83 10.41
CA GLN A 37 -9.27 -5.39 10.15
C GLN A 37 -8.65 -4.95 8.82
N LYS A 38 -9.41 -4.25 7.96
CA LYS A 38 -8.95 -3.84 6.64
C LYS A 38 -8.34 -2.44 6.70
N ARG A 39 -7.20 -2.26 6.02
CA ARG A 39 -6.58 -0.96 5.77
C ARG A 39 -7.25 -0.32 4.56
N MET A 40 -7.61 0.95 4.68
CA MET A 40 -8.21 1.74 3.61
C MET A 40 -7.15 2.64 3.01
N ILE A 41 -6.54 2.17 1.92
CA ILE A 41 -5.48 2.89 1.22
C ILE A 41 -6.16 3.85 0.23
N PRO A 42 -6.00 5.18 0.37
CA PRO A 42 -6.49 6.12 -0.64
C PRO A 42 -5.80 5.87 -1.97
N ALA A 43 -6.54 5.89 -3.08
CA ALA A 43 -5.96 5.68 -4.41
C ALA A 43 -4.83 6.69 -4.73
N ASP A 44 -4.90 7.90 -4.20
CA ASP A 44 -3.87 8.94 -4.38
C ASP A 44 -2.52 8.56 -3.75
N ARG A 45 -2.50 7.62 -2.79
CA ARG A 45 -1.27 7.12 -2.16
C ARG A 45 -0.63 5.95 -2.89
N LEU A 46 -1.21 5.51 -4.00
CA LEU A 46 -0.63 4.45 -4.82
C LEU A 46 0.78 4.81 -5.30
N GLY A 47 1.03 6.07 -5.64
CA GLY A 47 2.35 6.55 -6.07
C GLY A 47 3.42 6.33 -5.01
N GLU A 48 3.17 6.74 -3.77
CA GLU A 48 4.10 6.56 -2.64
C GLU A 48 4.41 5.08 -2.36
N ILE A 49 3.40 4.19 -2.50
CA ILE A 49 3.61 2.75 -2.37
C ILE A 49 4.52 2.22 -3.49
N ALA A 50 4.33 2.70 -4.72
CA ALA A 50 5.16 2.31 -5.86
C ALA A 50 6.62 2.76 -5.68
N GLU A 51 6.87 3.96 -5.15
CA GLU A 51 8.22 4.44 -4.85
C GLU A 51 8.92 3.53 -3.84
N ARG A 52 8.26 3.22 -2.73
CA ARG A 52 8.78 2.33 -1.67
C ARG A 52 9.04 0.91 -2.18
N LEU A 53 8.27 0.43 -3.15
CA LEU A 53 8.49 -0.87 -3.77
C LEU A 53 9.78 -0.88 -4.60
N ARG A 54 10.07 0.21 -5.34
CA ARG A 54 11.27 0.37 -6.18
C ARG A 54 12.55 0.55 -5.37
N GLU A 55 12.53 1.39 -4.33
CA GLU A 55 13.70 1.60 -3.46
C GLU A 55 14.26 0.29 -2.87
N LYS A 56 13.38 -0.70 -2.67
CA LYS A 56 13.77 -2.01 -2.14
C LYS A 56 14.23 -3.00 -3.20
N ALA A 57 13.87 -2.79 -4.47
CA ALA A 57 14.33 -3.62 -5.58
C ALA A 57 15.76 -3.26 -6.01
N ASP A 58 16.15 -2.00 -5.84
CA ASP A 58 17.49 -1.49 -6.16
C ASP A 58 18.54 -1.86 -5.09
N ALA A 59 18.10 -2.26 -3.90
CA ALA A 59 18.95 -2.66 -2.78
C ALA A 59 19.31 -4.17 -2.78
N SER A 60 19.28 -4.85 -3.93
CA SER A 60 19.64 -6.28 -4.10
C SER A 60 20.70 -6.50 -5.16
#